data_AF-A0A936LDH4-F1
#
_entry.id   AF-A0A936LDH4-F1
#
_cell.length_a   1.000
_cell.length_b   1.000
_cell.length_c   1.000
_cell.angle_alpha   90.00
_cell.angle_beta   90.00
_cell.angle_gamma   90.00
#
_symmetry.space_group_name_H-M   'P 1'
#
loop_
_entity.id
_entity.type
_entity.pdbx_description
1 polymer ?
#
loop_
_entity_poly.entity_id
_entity_poly.type
_entity_poly.pdbx_seq_one_letter_code
_entity_poly.pdbx_strand_id
1 'polypeptide(L)' 'MSKQPTLTQLSEHNPDFQFFPGSLASADTEHSSGAVHGAYQAGLHYVAADLSELARFAPPNKSKAIMAIVRLVRAVADN' A
#
# COMPACT_ATOMS: atom_id res chain seq x y z
N MET A 1 31.15 -16.53 36.09
CA MET A 1 31.25 -16.35 34.63
C MET A 1 29.84 -16.46 34.05
N SER A 2 29.18 -15.31 33.79
CA SER A 2 27.78 -15.26 33.34
C SER A 2 27.74 -15.09 31.83
N LYS A 3 27.13 -16.02 31.10
CA LYS A 3 26.97 -15.93 29.64
C LYS A 3 25.66 -15.22 29.33
N GLN A 4 25.71 -14.04 28.71
CA GLN A 4 24.55 -13.36 28.15
C GLN A 4 24.03 -14.15 26.93
N PRO A 5 22.72 -14.28 26.73
CA PRO A 5 22.18 -14.79 25.48
C PRO A 5 22.26 -13.70 24.41
N THR A 6 22.97 -13.99 23.32
CA THR A 6 23.04 -13.16 22.13
C THR A 6 21.65 -13.05 21.51
N LEU A 7 21.11 -11.83 21.40
CA LEU A 7 19.92 -11.54 20.61
C LEU A 7 20.20 -11.94 19.16
N THR A 8 19.56 -13.01 18.70
CA THR A 8 19.46 -13.36 17.29
C THR A 8 18.93 -12.14 16.54
N GLN A 9 19.78 -11.50 15.74
CA GLN A 9 19.32 -10.50 14.80
C GLN A 9 18.39 -11.19 13.81
N LEU A 10 17.09 -10.87 13.92
CA LEU A 10 16.11 -11.15 12.89
C LEU A 10 16.56 -10.37 11.66
N SER A 11 17.18 -11.11 10.73
CA SER A 11 17.42 -10.66 9.37
C SER A 11 16.10 -10.13 8.82
N GLU A 12 16.01 -8.81 8.65
CA GLU A 12 15.00 -8.16 7.83
C GLU A 12 15.23 -8.59 6.38
N HIS A 13 14.82 -9.82 6.06
CA HIS A 13 14.62 -10.22 4.69
C HIS A 13 13.29 -9.58 4.25
N ASN A 14 13.34 -8.28 3.97
CA ASN A 14 12.28 -7.56 3.30
C ASN A 14 12.26 -8.11 1.87
N PRO A 15 11.28 -8.93 1.47
CA PRO A 15 11.25 -9.41 0.10
C PRO A 15 11.11 -8.18 -0.79
N ASP A 16 12.06 -8.02 -1.69
CA ASP A 16 12.12 -6.97 -2.69
C ASP A 16 10.72 -6.70 -3.24
N PHE A 17 10.11 -5.58 -2.85
CA PHE A 17 8.97 -5.03 -3.55
C PHE A 17 9.48 -4.65 -4.93
N GLN A 18 9.34 -5.58 -5.88
CA GLN A 18 9.58 -5.34 -7.29
C GLN A 18 8.51 -4.36 -7.77
N PHE A 19 8.79 -3.06 -7.63
CA PHE A 19 8.08 -2.02 -8.35
C PHE A 19 8.30 -2.26 -9.85
N PHE A 20 7.23 -2.57 -10.57
CA PHE A 20 7.26 -2.60 -12.03
C PHE A 20 7.74 -1.23 -12.54
N PRO A 21 8.80 -1.15 -13.37
CA PRO A 21 9.27 0.13 -13.90
C PRO A 21 8.38 0.53 -15.08
N GLY A 22 7.16 0.96 -14.77
CA GLY A 22 6.26 1.60 -15.72
C GLY A 22 6.44 3.12 -15.68
N SER A 23 7.45 3.63 -16.37
CA SER A 23 7.61 5.05 -16.73
C SER A 23 7.75 6.05 -15.56
N LEU A 24 8.91 6.06 -14.90
CA LEU A 24 9.40 7.29 -14.26
C LEU A 24 9.95 8.21 -15.37
N ALA A 25 9.03 8.93 -16.02
CA ALA A 25 9.40 10.10 -16.80
C ALA A 25 9.99 11.11 -15.83
N SER A 26 11.24 11.49 -16.07
CA SER A 26 11.96 12.54 -15.36
C SER A 26 11.08 13.77 -15.24
N ALA A 27 10.71 14.11 -14.01
CA ALA A 27 10.15 15.41 -13.68
C ALA A 27 11.09 16.02 -12.65
N ASP A 28 11.79 17.04 -13.11
CA ASP A 28 12.72 17.85 -12.36
C ASP A 28 12.11 18.34 -11.04
N THR A 29 12.96 18.30 -10.03
CA THR A 29 12.94 18.94 -8.72
C THR A 29 12.10 20.22 -8.62
N GLU A 30 10.78 20.10 -8.52
CA GLU A 30 9.91 21.16 -8.04
C GLU A 30 8.59 20.53 -7.58
N HIS A 31 8.09 20.90 -6.38
CA HIS A 31 6.81 20.48 -5.75
C HIS A 31 6.85 19.26 -4.81
N SER A 32 7.70 19.34 -3.78
CA SER A 32 7.79 18.37 -2.67
C SER A 32 6.48 18.11 -1.91
N SER A 33 5.47 18.98 -1.96
CA SER A 33 4.17 18.75 -1.29
C SER A 33 3.11 18.18 -2.23
N GLY A 34 3.07 18.64 -3.48
CA GLY A 34 2.07 18.18 -4.47
C GLY A 34 2.36 16.76 -4.96
N ALA A 35 3.64 16.42 -5.15
CA ALA A 35 4.06 15.07 -5.52
C ALA A 35 3.74 14.04 -4.41
N VAL A 36 3.93 14.41 -3.13
CA VAL A 36 3.60 13.55 -1.98
C VAL A 36 2.10 13.36 -1.85
N HIS A 37 1.32 14.43 -2.03
CA HIS A 37 -0.14 14.34 -2.01
C HIS A 37 -0.67 13.45 -3.15
N GLY A 38 -0.17 13.62 -4.38
CA GLY A 38 -0.54 12.78 -5.52
C GLY A 38 -0.13 11.31 -5.33
N ALA A 39 1.06 11.05 -4.79
CA ALA A 39 1.51 9.69 -4.49
C ALA A 39 0.63 9.01 -3.40
N TYR A 40 0.22 9.77 -2.38
CA TYR A 40 -0.70 9.29 -1.35
C TYR A 40 -2.07 8.92 -1.94
N GLN A 41 -2.68 9.80 -2.73
CA GLN A 41 -3.96 9.53 -3.41
C GLN A 41 -3.86 8.32 -4.34
N ALA A 42 -2.78 8.22 -5.13
CA ALA A 42 -2.54 7.06 -5.99
C ALA A 42 -2.45 5.76 -5.18
N GLY A 43 -1.74 5.78 -4.05
CA GLY A 43 -1.65 4.64 -3.12
C GLY A 43 -3.01 4.20 -2.60
N LEU A 44 -3.89 5.14 -2.24
CA LEU A 44 -5.26 4.82 -1.81
C LEU A 44 -6.09 4.17 -2.94
N HIS A 45 -5.95 4.64 -4.18
CA HIS A 45 -6.62 4.01 -5.32
C HIS A 45 -6.12 2.58 -5.57
N TYR A 46 -4.83 2.29 -5.41
CA TYR A 46 -4.29 0.94 -5.49
C TYR A 46 -4.88 0.03 -4.40
N VAL A 47 -4.90 0.47 -3.15
CA VAL A 47 -5.52 -0.28 -2.05
C VAL A 47 -7.00 -0.56 -2.34
N ALA A 48 -7.74 0.43 -2.85
CA ALA A 48 -9.14 0.23 -3.23
C ALA A 48 -9.32 -0.77 -4.37
N ALA A 49 -8.38 -0.85 -5.31
CA ALA A 49 -8.40 -1.82 -6.41
C ALA A 49 -8.18 -3.25 -5.88
N ASP A 50 -7.14 -3.47 -5.07
CA ASP A 50 -6.83 -4.78 -4.47
C ASP A 50 -7.99 -5.29 -3.61
N LEU A 51 -8.57 -4.42 -2.78
CA LEU A 51 -9.74 -4.78 -1.97
C LEU A 51 -10.96 -5.13 -2.84
N SER A 52 -11.13 -4.45 -3.98
CA SER A 52 -12.20 -4.77 -4.92
C SER A 52 -11.99 -6.14 -5.57
N GLU A 53 -10.75 -6.50 -5.87
CA GLU A 53 -10.40 -7.82 -6.39
C GLU A 53 -10.64 -8.91 -5.34
N LEU A 54 -10.19 -8.71 -4.11
CA LEU A 54 -10.45 -9.63 -2.99
C LEU A 54 -11.96 -9.82 -2.74
N ALA A 55 -12.76 -8.77 -2.92
CA ALA A 55 -14.22 -8.85 -2.77
C ALA A 55 -14.90 -9.80 -3.77
N ARG A 56 -14.26 -10.09 -4.93
CA ARG A 56 -14.78 -11.03 -5.95
C ARG A 56 -14.68 -12.48 -5.49
N PHE A 57 -13.70 -12.78 -4.65
CA PHE A 57 -13.46 -14.14 -4.13
C PHE A 57 -14.01 -14.33 -2.71
N ALA A 58 -14.44 -13.25 -2.06
CA ALA A 58 -14.98 -13.30 -0.71
C ALA A 58 -16.40 -13.94 -0.68
N PRO A 59 -16.74 -14.68 0.39
CA PRO A 59 -18.11 -15.11 0.63
C PRO A 59 -19.10 -13.91 0.61
N PRO A 60 -20.35 -14.09 0.15
CA PRO A 60 -21.28 -12.98 -0.06
C PRO A 60 -21.52 -12.10 1.18
N ASN A 61 -21.50 -12.69 2.37
CA ASN A 61 -21.64 -11.98 3.64
C ASN A 61 -20.44 -11.09 3.99
N LYS A 62 -19.24 -11.41 3.48
CA LYS A 62 -18.01 -10.62 3.69
C LYS A 62 -17.77 -9.61 2.57
N SER A 63 -18.15 -9.94 1.33
CA SER A 63 -17.98 -9.06 0.16
C SER A 63 -18.64 -7.69 0.36
N LYS A 64 -19.82 -7.63 1.00
CA LYS A 64 -20.49 -6.36 1.34
C LYS A 64 -19.63 -5.44 2.22
N ALA A 65 -18.96 -5.99 3.24
CA ALA A 65 -18.10 -5.22 4.14
C ALA A 65 -16.84 -4.74 3.41
N ILE A 66 -16.22 -5.59 2.60
CA ILE A 66 -15.06 -5.23 1.79
C ILE A 66 -15.41 -4.09 0.82
N MET A 67 -16.55 -4.20 0.13
CA MET A 67 -17.02 -3.14 -0.78
C MET A 67 -17.35 -1.83 -0.07
N ALA A 68 -17.75 -1.85 1.20
CA ALA A 68 -17.92 -0.63 1.99
C ALA A 68 -16.57 0.04 2.28
N ILE A 69 -15.54 -0.73 2.62
CA ILE A 69 -14.17 -0.23 2.83
C ILE A 69 -13.62 0.36 1.53
N VAL A 70 -13.81 -0.31 0.38
CA VAL A 70 -13.42 0.23 -0.94
C VAL A 70 -13.99 1.63 -1.18
N ARG A 71 -15.29 1.82 -0.89
CA ARG A 71 -15.95 3.13 -1.06
C ARG A 71 -15.36 4.18 -0.13
N LEU A 72 -15.09 3.83 1.12
CA LEU A 72 -14.47 4.73 2.09
C LEU A 72 -13.07 5.15 1.62
N VAL A 73 -12.23 4.20 1.19
CA VAL A 73 -10.86 4.48 0.74
C VAL A 73 -10.86 5.41 -0.48
N ARG A 74 -11.75 5.18 -1.46
CA ARG A 74 -11.90 6.08 -2.61
C ARG A 74 -12.36 7.48 -2.20
N ALA A 75 -13.35 7.57 -1.30
CA ALA A 75 -13.79 8.86 -0.79
C ALA A 75 -12.66 9.63 -0.10
N VAL A 76 -11.74 8.94 0.60
CA VAL A 76 -10.55 9.59 1.19
C VAL A 76 -9.54 10.00 0.11
N ALA A 77 -9.39 9.23 -0.97
CA ALA A 77 -8.50 9.56 -2.07
C ALA A 77 -8.96 10.80 -2.85
N ASP A 78 -10.28 10.98 -2.98
CA ASP A 78 -10.90 12.07 -3.75
C ASP A 78 -11.11 13.38 -2.93
N ASN A 79 -10.80 13.38 -1.63
CA ASN A 79 -10.85 14.57 -0.75
C ASN A 79 -9.46 15.23 -0.63
#